data_AF-A0A3A5I9M3-F1
#
_entry.id   AF-A0A3A5I9M3-F1
#
_cell.length_a   1.000
_cell.length_b   1.000
_cell.length_c   1.000
_cell.angle_alpha   90.00
_cell.angle_beta   90.00
_cell.angle_gamma   90.00
#
_symmetry.space_group_name_H-M   'P 1'
#
loop_
_entity.id
_entity.type
_entity.pdbx_description
1 polymer ?
#
loop_
_entity_poly.entity_id
_entity_poly.type
_entity_poly.pdbx_seq_one_letter_code
_entity_poly.pdbx_strand_id
1 'polypeptide(L)'
;MRSNKIKEAALKYFTLHGYEGASLSQISEEAGIKKQSIYAHFKSKDDLFLQLLQDAKEVELSLKLQYFNEKAVNHPEKDLYGFLIMVTQLFQKDEYMKFWLRMSFFPRITY
;
A
#
# COMPACT_ATOMS: atom_id res chain seq x y z
N MET A 1 9.10 14.53 5.07
CA MET A 1 9.73 14.69 3.74
C MET A 1 10.67 13.55 3.35
N ARG A 2 11.75 13.22 4.09
CA ARG A 2 12.66 12.11 3.70
C ARG A 2 12.03 10.71 3.85
N SER A 3 11.29 10.47 4.93
CA SER A 3 10.56 9.20 5.13
C SER A 3 9.54 8.92 4.01
N ASN A 4 8.78 9.93 3.55
CA ASN A 4 7.80 9.75 2.46
C ASN A 4 8.46 9.31 1.15
N LYS A 5 9.60 9.90 0.77
CA LYS A 5 10.34 9.47 -0.43
C LYS A 5 10.81 8.01 -0.34
N ILE A 6 11.23 7.57 0.85
CA ILE A 6 11.60 6.17 1.09
C ILE A 6 10.37 5.27 0.93
N LYS A 7 9.25 5.65 1.56
CA LYS A 7 7.99 4.92 1.48
C LYS A 7 7.49 4.82 0.04
N GLU A 8 7.54 5.90 -0.74
CA GLU A 8 7.13 5.90 -2.16
C GLU A 8 8.01 4.97 -3.02
N ALA A 9 9.33 5.03 -2.88
CA ALA A 9 10.25 4.15 -3.61
C ALA A 9 10.06 2.67 -3.21
N ALA A 10 9.92 2.42 -1.91
CA ALA A 10 9.69 1.09 -1.37
C ALA A 10 8.34 0.52 -1.80
N LEU A 11 7.28 1.35 -1.81
CA LEU A 11 5.95 0.95 -2.26
C LEU A 11 6.00 0.46 -3.71
N LYS A 12 6.65 1.21 -4.61
CA LYS A 12 6.84 0.78 -6.01
C LYS A 12 7.60 -0.54 -6.12
N TYR A 13 8.74 -0.64 -5.43
CA TYR A 13 9.59 -1.84 -5.48
C TYR A 13 8.86 -3.08 -4.95
N PHE A 14 8.24 -2.99 -3.77
CA PHE A 14 7.49 -4.10 -3.20
C PHE A 14 6.29 -4.47 -4.08
N THR A 15 5.59 -3.50 -4.66
CA THR A 15 4.46 -3.75 -5.56
C THR A 15 4.86 -4.52 -6.82
N LEU A 16 6.05 -4.24 -7.38
CA LEU A 16 6.52 -4.89 -8.60
C LEU A 16 7.19 -6.24 -8.32
N HIS A 17 8.11 -6.27 -7.36
CA HIS A 17 9.03 -7.38 -7.12
C HIS A 17 8.62 -8.28 -5.95
N GLY A 18 7.58 -7.91 -5.20
CA GLY A 18 7.22 -8.58 -3.96
C GLY A 18 8.20 -8.26 -2.82
N TYR A 19 7.94 -8.85 -1.66
CA TYR A 19 8.77 -8.67 -0.47
C TYR A 19 10.17 -9.25 -0.65
N GLU A 20 10.28 -10.46 -1.19
CA GLU A 20 11.57 -11.15 -1.36
C GLU A 20 12.44 -10.53 -2.46
N GLY A 21 11.83 -10.13 -3.57
CA GLY A 21 12.55 -9.53 -4.70
C GLY A 21 13.03 -8.10 -4.48
N ALA A 22 12.71 -7.48 -3.34
CA ALA A 22 13.11 -6.13 -3.00
C ALA A 22 14.21 -6.11 -1.92
N SER A 23 15.18 -5.21 -2.10
CA SER A 23 16.24 -4.94 -1.12
C SER A 23 16.28 -3.45 -0.72
N LEU A 24 16.71 -3.18 0.52
CA LEU A 24 16.91 -1.81 0.99
C LEU A 24 17.97 -1.03 0.17
N SER A 25 18.90 -1.76 -0.46
CA SER A 25 19.89 -1.13 -1.36
C SER A 25 19.22 -0.57 -2.61
N GLN A 26 18.40 -1.38 -3.30
CA GLN A 26 17.65 -0.94 -4.49
C GLN A 26 16.66 0.18 -4.15
N ILE A 27 15.97 0.10 -3.01
CA ILE A 27 15.07 1.15 -2.54
C ILE A 27 15.84 2.46 -2.29
N SER A 28 17.06 2.39 -1.74
CA SER A 28 17.87 3.59 -1.50
C SER A 28 18.33 4.26 -2.79
N GLU A 29 18.68 3.45 -3.79
CA GLU A 29 19.08 3.91 -5.13
C GLU A 29 17.91 4.60 -5.84
N GLU A 30 16.74 3.96 -5.86
CA GLU A 30 15.51 4.53 -6.42
C GLU A 30 15.07 5.83 -5.73
N ALA A 31 15.17 5.88 -4.39
CA ALA A 31 14.84 7.08 -3.63
C ALA A 31 15.89 8.20 -3.75
N GLY A 32 17.04 7.94 -4.39
CA GLY A 32 18.14 8.89 -4.51
C GLY A 32 18.77 9.27 -3.17
N ILE A 33 18.83 8.32 -2.23
CA ILE A 33 19.35 8.54 -0.87
C ILE A 33 20.40 7.50 -0.49
N LYS A 34 21.17 7.80 0.56
CA LYS A 34 22.10 6.81 1.13
C LYS A 34 21.31 5.75 1.91
N LYS A 35 21.73 4.48 1.82
CA LYS A 35 21.18 3.37 2.62
C LYS A 35 21.15 3.66 4.12
N GLN A 36 22.15 4.36 4.65
CA GLN A 36 22.19 4.81 6.05
C GLN A 36 21.00 5.72 6.42
N SER A 37 20.49 6.51 5.49
CA SER A 37 19.31 7.35 5.70
C SER A 37 18.02 6.54 5.82
N ILE A 38 17.95 5.35 5.21
CA ILE A 38 16.82 4.42 5.43
C ILE A 38 16.85 3.90 6.86
N TYR A 39 18.02 3.45 7.34
CA TYR A 39 18.18 2.93 8.70
C TYR A 39 17.88 3.97 9.80
N ALA A 40 17.98 5.26 9.49
CA ALA A 40 17.57 6.33 10.41
C ALA A 40 16.05 6.41 10.60
N HIS A 41 15.26 5.84 9.69
CA HIS A 41 13.80 5.88 9.70
C HIS A 41 13.15 4.51 9.91
N PHE A 42 13.80 3.44 9.46
CA PHE A 42 13.28 2.08 9.47
C PHE A 42 14.35 1.11 9.97
N LYS A 43 14.00 0.26 10.94
CA LYS A 43 14.94 -0.65 11.59
C LYS A 43 15.39 -1.79 10.67
N SER A 44 14.54 -2.19 9.73
CA SER A 44 14.78 -3.31 8.82
C SER A 44 13.92 -3.19 7.55
N LYS A 45 14.11 -4.12 6.60
CA LYS A 45 13.22 -4.28 5.43
C LYS A 45 11.80 -4.60 5.90
N ASP A 46 11.68 -5.48 6.89
CA ASP A 46 10.43 -5.92 7.51
C ASP A 46 9.68 -4.73 8.12
N ASP A 47 10.38 -3.88 8.89
CA ASP A 47 9.78 -2.69 9.52
C ASP A 47 9.24 -1.72 8.45
N LEU A 48 10.02 -1.43 7.41
CA LEU A 48 9.57 -0.61 6.29
C LEU A 48 8.36 -1.22 5.57
N PHE A 49 8.38 -2.53 5.33
CA PHE A 49 7.30 -3.25 4.65
C PHE A 49 6.02 -3.26 5.49
N LEU A 50 6.10 -3.56 6.78
CA LEU A 50 4.96 -3.59 7.70
C LEU A 50 4.35 -2.20 7.88
N GLN A 51 5.17 -1.14 7.97
CA GLN A 51 4.66 0.22 8.02
C GLN A 51 3.90 0.60 6.74
N LEU A 52 4.40 0.21 5.57
CA LEU A 52 3.67 0.43 4.30
C LEU A 52 2.35 -0.35 4.23
N LEU A 53 2.34 -1.59 4.72
CA LEU A 53 1.11 -2.38 4.80
C LEU A 53 0.11 -1.74 5.74
N GLN A 54 0.56 -1.22 6.87
CA GLN A 54 -0.29 -0.51 7.82
C GLN A 54 -0.86 0.78 7.21
N ASP A 55 -0.01 1.60 6.58
CA ASP A 55 -0.46 2.82 5.89
C ASP A 55 -1.52 2.49 4.82
N ALA A 56 -1.29 1.44 4.02
CA ALA A 56 -2.21 1.03 2.96
C ALA A 56 -3.55 0.52 3.52
N LYS A 57 -3.51 -0.25 4.61
CA LYS A 57 -4.70 -0.71 5.33
C LYS A 57 -5.51 0.44 5.91
N GLU A 58 -4.84 1.44 6.49
CA GLU A 58 -5.50 2.60 7.09
C GLU A 58 -6.22 3.44 6.02
N VAL A 59 -5.61 3.61 4.84
CA VAL A 59 -6.25 4.26 3.69
C VAL A 59 -7.47 3.46 3.23
N GLU A 60 -7.33 2.15 3.06
CA GLU A 60 -8.44 1.28 2.65
C GLU A 60 -9.62 1.35 3.63
N LEU A 61 -9.35 1.23 4.93
CA LEU A 61 -10.37 1.26 5.96
C LEU A 61 -11.08 2.63 6.01
N SER A 62 -10.33 3.72 5.91
CA SER A 62 -10.88 5.07 5.93
C SER A 62 -11.84 5.30 4.76
N LEU A 63 -11.49 4.85 3.56
CA LEU A 63 -12.34 4.95 2.37
C LEU A 63 -13.62 4.12 2.51
N LYS A 64 -13.52 2.90 3.06
CA LYS A 64 -14.68 2.03 3.35
C LYS A 64 -15.63 2.72 4.33
N LEU A 65 -15.10 3.20 5.45
CA LEU A 65 -15.88 3.86 6.49
C LEU A 65 -16.56 5.12 5.97
N GLN A 66 -15.83 5.95 5.21
CA GLN A 66 -16.40 7.14 4.58
C GLN A 66 -17.56 6.78 3.65
N TYR A 67 -17.36 5.79 2.76
CA TYR A 67 -18.38 5.35 1.82
C TYR A 67 -19.68 4.93 2.53
N PHE A 68 -19.58 4.10 3.57
CA PHE A 68 -20.76 3.59 4.27
C PHE A 68 -21.37 4.60 5.24
N ASN A 69 -20.59 5.53 5.81
CA ASN A 69 -21.13 6.60 6.67
C ASN A 69 -21.94 7.64 5.89
N GLU A 70 -21.58 7.91 4.64
CA GLU A 70 -22.30 8.87 3.78
C GLU A 70 -23.62 8.32 3.22
N LYS A 71 -23.86 7.00 3.32
CA LYS A 71 -25.06 6.35 2.81
C LYS A 71 -26.03 6.01 3.95
N ALA A 72 -27.24 6.54 3.87
CA ALA A 72 -28.34 6.07 4.70
C ALA A 72 -28.66 4.63 4.30
N VAL A 73 -28.75 3.71 5.27
CA VAL A 73 -28.86 2.24 5.17
C VAL A 73 -30.15 1.75 4.46
N ASN A 74 -30.80 2.59 3.65
CA ASN A 74 -32.11 2.33 3.07
C ASN A 74 -32.05 1.49 1.78
N HIS A 75 -30.86 1.30 1.18
CA HIS A 75 -30.70 0.57 -0.09
C HIS A 75 -29.43 -0.33 -0.11
N PRO A 76 -29.35 -1.36 0.75
CA PRO A 76 -28.14 -2.16 0.93
C PRO A 76 -27.59 -2.77 -0.37
N GLU A 77 -28.45 -3.26 -1.27
CA GLU A 77 -28.01 -3.82 -2.55
C GLU A 77 -27.34 -2.76 -3.44
N LYS A 78 -27.92 -1.56 -3.52
CA LYS A 78 -27.39 -0.45 -4.31
C LYS A 78 -26.08 0.08 -3.72
N ASP A 79 -26.00 0.15 -2.40
CA ASP A 79 -24.80 0.61 -1.70
C ASP A 79 -23.67 -0.43 -1.83
N LEU A 80 -23.96 -1.72 -1.72
CA LEU A 80 -22.98 -2.77 -1.98
C LEU A 80 -22.50 -2.76 -3.44
N TYR A 81 -23.41 -2.58 -4.40
CA TYR A 81 -23.02 -2.47 -5.81
C TYR A 81 -22.14 -1.24 -6.08
N GLY A 82 -22.51 -0.08 -5.52
CA GLY A 82 -21.71 1.14 -5.62
C GLY A 82 -20.36 1.01 -4.91
N PHE A 83 -20.30 0.29 -3.80
CA PHE A 83 -19.07 -0.05 -3.10
C PHE A 83 -18.14 -0.89 -3.97
N LEU A 84 -18.67 -1.94 -4.61
CA LEU A 84 -17.89 -2.79 -5.53
C LEU A 84 -17.32 -1.96 -6.68
N ILE A 85 -18.13 -1.08 -7.30
CA ILE A 85 -17.64 -0.17 -8.34
C ILE A 85 -16.52 0.74 -7.80
N MET A 86 -16.73 1.35 -6.64
CA MET A 86 -15.73 2.23 -6.02
C MET A 86 -14.41 1.49 -5.79
N VAL A 87 -14.45 0.27 -5.23
CA VAL A 87 -13.26 -0.56 -5.01
C VAL A 87 -12.55 -0.88 -6.34
N THR A 88 -13.28 -1.20 -7.41
CA THR A 88 -12.67 -1.44 -8.73
C THR A 88 -11.98 -0.20 -9.30
N GLN A 89 -12.50 1.01 -9.03
CA GLN A 89 -11.91 2.27 -9.49
C GLN A 89 -10.69 2.66 -8.67
N LEU A 90 -10.69 2.41 -7.36
CA LEU A 90 -9.54 2.66 -6.48
C LEU A 90 -8.30 1.88 -6.92
N PHE A 91 -8.47 0.63 -7.38
CA PHE A 91 -7.36 -0.18 -7.88
C PHE A 91 -6.58 0.49 -9.02
N GLN A 92 -7.24 1.28 -9.88
CA GLN A 92 -6.56 1.89 -11.01
C GLN A 92 -5.76 3.14 -10.61
N LYS A 93 -6.21 3.87 -9.58
CA LYS A 93 -5.73 5.21 -9.25
C LYS A 93 -4.73 5.27 -8.09
N ASP A 94 -4.75 4.31 -7.18
CA ASP A 94 -4.01 4.38 -5.92
C ASP A 94 -2.94 3.29 -5.81
N GLU A 95 -1.67 3.70 -5.71
CA GLU A 95 -0.52 2.79 -5.58
C GLU A 95 -0.49 2.05 -4.24
N TYR A 96 -0.99 2.66 -3.15
CA TYR A 96 -1.13 1.96 -1.86
C TYR A 96 -2.23 0.90 -1.96
N MET A 97 -3.32 1.18 -2.67
CA MET A 97 -4.37 0.18 -2.88
C MET A 97 -3.91 -0.97 -3.78
N LYS A 98 -3.14 -0.68 -4.84
CA LYS A 98 -2.50 -1.72 -5.67
C LYS A 98 -1.56 -2.58 -4.84
N PHE A 99 -0.73 -1.96 -4.01
CA PHE A 99 0.18 -2.65 -3.10
C PHE A 99 -0.60 -3.55 -2.12
N TRP A 100 -1.59 -2.99 -1.42
CA TRP A 100 -2.42 -3.71 -0.45
C TRP A 100 -3.09 -4.93 -1.04
N LEU A 101 -3.74 -4.78 -2.20
CA LEU A 101 -4.45 -5.87 -2.86
C LEU A 101 -3.49 -6.95 -3.38
N ARG A 102 -2.35 -6.56 -3.96
CA ARG A 102 -1.32 -7.53 -4.39
C ARG A 102 -0.77 -8.32 -3.22
N MET A 103 -0.43 -7.67 -2.10
CA MET A 103 0.16 -8.37 -0.96
C MET A 103 -0.87 -9.22 -0.19
N SER A 104 -2.13 -8.81 -0.14
CA SER A 104 -3.18 -9.51 0.62
C SER A 104 -3.78 -10.70 -0.14
N PHE A 105 -3.97 -10.58 -1.46
CA PHE A 105 -4.68 -11.59 -2.26
C PHE A 105 -3.78 -12.35 -3.24
N PHE A 106 -2.65 -11.77 -3.64
CA PHE A 106 -1.72 -12.36 -4.60
C PHE A 106 -0.25 -12.25 -4.17
N PRO A 107 0.10 -12.65 -2.92
CA PRO A 107 1.48 -12.60 -2.50
C PRO A 107 2.31 -13.48 -3.44
N ARG A 108 3.36 -12.91 -4.06
CA ARG A 108 4.29 -13.69 -4.88
C ARG A 108 5.06 -14.62 -3.95
N ILE A 109 4.63 -15.88 -3.87
CA ILE A 109 5.40 -16.95 -3.25
C ILE A 109 6.40 -17.41 -4.30
N THR A 110 7.65 -16.98 -4.18
CA THR A 110 8.77 -17.59 -4.91
C THR A 110 9.08 -18.93 -4.25
N TYR A 111 8.79 -20.03 -4.97
CA TYR A 111 9.24 -21.39 -4.63
C TYR A 111 10.72 -21.58 -4.95
#